data_AF-A0A920TQ70-F1
#
_entry.id   AF-A0A920TQ70-F1
#
_cell.length_a   1.000
_cell.length_b   1.000
_cell.length_c   1.000
_cell.angle_alpha   90.00
_cell.angle_beta   90.00
_cell.angle_gamma   90.00
#
_symmetry.space_group_name_H-M   'P 1'
#
loop_
_entity.id
_entity.type
_entity.pdbx_description
1 polymer ?
#
loop_
_entity_poly.entity_id
_entity_poly.type
_entity_poly.pdbx_seq_one_letter_code
_entity_poly.pdbx_strand_id
1 'polypeptide(L)' 'MKLTGSYKINLEKQKVWEALNDPKFLKKAIPGCEEFNKKSELNFLQKLQIKLDLLMQPFLVN' A
#
# COMPACT_ATOMS: atom_id res chain seq x y z
N MET A 1 -17.67 -1.38 -5.31
CA MET A 1 -17.18 -0.09 -4.80
C MET A 1 -16.08 0.41 -5.73
N LYS A 2 -16.10 1.69 -6.17
CA LYS A 2 -15.02 2.31 -6.94
C LYS A 2 -14.33 3.34 -6.06
N LEU A 3 -13.05 3.12 -5.75
CA LEU A 3 -12.21 4.11 -5.06
C LEU A 3 -11.48 4.91 -6.13
N THR A 4 -11.69 6.22 -6.15
CA THR A 4 -11.00 7.17 -7.04
C THR A 4 -10.38 8.27 -6.20
N GLY A 5 -9.14 8.63 -6.49
CA GLY A 5 -8.42 9.72 -5.83
C GLY A 5 -7.13 10.04 -6.59
N SER A 6 -6.51 11.16 -6.26
CA SER A 6 -5.22 11.56 -6.80
C SER A 6 -4.38 12.26 -5.73
N TYR A 7 -3.07 12.09 -5.84
CA TYR A 7 -2.10 12.72 -4.95
C TYR A 7 -0.88 13.14 -5.76
N LYS A 8 -0.32 14.32 -5.46
CA LYS A 8 0.87 14.84 -6.15
C LYS A 8 2.12 14.46 -5.36
N ILE A 9 2.99 13.69 -5.99
CA ILE A 9 4.29 13.30 -5.42
C ILE A 9 5.36 14.24 -5.99
N ASN A 10 6.13 14.90 -5.13
CA ASN A 10 7.21 15.81 -5.53
C ASN A 10 8.53 15.04 -5.79
N LEU A 11 8.48 14.07 -6.70
CA LEU A 11 9.62 13.27 -7.14
C LEU A 11 9.57 13.10 -8.66
N GLU A 12 10.71 12.74 -9.26
CA GLU A 12 10.79 12.41 -10.68
C GLU A 12 9.85 11.24 -11.00
N LYS A 13 9.13 11.34 -12.13
CA LYS A 13 8.15 10.33 -12.57
C LYS A 13 8.75 8.92 -12.62
N GLN A 14 10.01 8.80 -13.05
CA GLN A 14 10.70 7.52 -13.15
C GLN A 14 10.88 6.85 -11.79
N LYS A 15 11.33 7.61 -10.77
CA LYS A 15 11.49 7.08 -9.41
C LYS A 15 10.15 6.65 -8.80
N VAL A 16 9.09 7.42 -9.08
CA VAL A 16 7.74 7.06 -8.65
C VAL A 16 7.28 5.76 -9.33
N TRP A 17 7.51 5.65 -10.64
CA TRP A 17 7.16 4.45 -11.40
C TRP A 17 7.90 3.20 -10.91
N GLU A 18 9.20 3.30 -10.67
CA GLU A 18 10.02 2.21 -10.14
C GLU A 18 9.53 1.76 -8.77
N ALA A 19 9.26 2.69 -7.85
CA ALA A 19 8.74 2.39 -6.52
C ALA A 19 7.35 1.72 -6.55
N LEU A 20 6.47 2.15 -7.47
CA LEU A 20 5.15 1.54 -7.67
C LEU A 20 5.22 0.12 -8.24
N ASN A 21 6.35 -0.28 -8.82
CA ASN A 21 6.57 -1.63 -9.35
C ASN A 21 7.52 -2.48 -8.48
N ASP A 22 8.04 -1.95 -7.37
CA ASP A 22 8.91 -2.67 -6.44
C ASP A 22 8.09 -3.38 -5.34
N PRO A 23 8.06 -4.72 -5.31
CA PRO A 23 7.32 -5.48 -4.29
C PRO A 23 7.74 -5.17 -2.85
N LYS A 24 9.03 -4.88 -2.61
CA LYS A 24 9.54 -4.56 -1.27
C LYS A 24 9.04 -3.18 -0.82
N PHE A 25 8.96 -2.24 -1.75
CA PHE A 25 8.44 -0.91 -1.49
C PHE A 25 6.92 -0.96 -1.23
N LEU A 26 6.17 -1.66 -2.09
CA LEU A 26 4.73 -1.84 -1.95
C LEU A 26 4.35 -2.50 -0.63
N LYS A 27 5.07 -3.56 -0.21
CA LYS A 27 4.85 -4.21 1.10
C LYS A 27 4.93 -3.23 2.26
N LYS A 28 5.91 -2.31 2.24
CA LYS A 28 6.08 -1.28 3.29
C LYS A 28 5.00 -0.20 3.24
N ALA A 29 4.52 0.13 2.05
CA ALA A 29 3.53 1.18 1.84
C ALA A 29 2.11 0.76 2.27
N ILE A 30 1.85 -0.54 2.44
CA ILE A 30 0.52 -1.07 2.75
C ILE A 30 0.44 -1.42 4.24
N PRO A 31 -0.32 -0.65 5.03
CA PRO A 31 -0.46 -0.91 6.46
C PRO A 31 -1.01 -2.32 6.72
N GLY A 32 -0.39 -3.07 7.65
CA GLY A 32 -0.80 -4.43 7.98
C GLY A 32 -0.43 -5.50 6.94
N CYS A 33 0.42 -5.19 5.96
CA CYS A 33 0.91 -6.18 5.00
C CYS A 33 2.05 -7.03 5.60
N GLU A 34 1.70 -8.21 6.09
CA GLU A 34 2.67 -9.17 6.63
C GLU A 34 3.40 -9.94 5.52
N GLU A 35 2.71 -10.23 4.40
CA GLU A 35 3.24 -11.04 3.30
C GLU A 35 2.83 -10.48 1.93
N PHE A 36 3.81 -10.35 1.04
CA PHE A 36 3.65 -9.81 -0.31
C PHE A 36 4.41 -10.69 -1.30
N ASN A 37 3.68 -11.53 -2.06
CA ASN A 37 4.27 -12.52 -2.96
C ASN A 37 3.91 -12.21 -4.41
N LYS A 38 4.92 -12.20 -5.29
CA LYS A 38 4.73 -12.12 -6.73
C LYS A 38 4.27 -13.47 -7.26
N LYS A 39 3.08 -13.54 -7.87
CA LYS A 39 2.51 -14.78 -8.42
C LYS A 39 2.86 -14.97 -9.90
N SER A 40 2.94 -13.88 -10.66
CA SER A 40 3.44 -13.85 -12.04
C SER A 40 3.93 -12.43 -12.39
N GLU A 41 4.35 -12.18 -13.63
CA GLU A 41 4.87 -10.87 -14.06
C GLU A 41 3.90 -9.71 -13.82
N LEU A 42 2.58 -9.94 -13.92
CA LEU A 42 1.53 -8.94 -13.79
C LEU A 42 0.60 -9.16 -12.59
N ASN A 43 0.78 -10.24 -11.83
CA ASN A 43 -0.11 -10.59 -10.72
C ASN A 43 0.66 -10.69 -9.39
N PHE A 44 0.18 -9.94 -8.40
CA PHE A 44 0.64 -10.01 -7.02
C PHE A 44 -0.46 -10.59 -6.13
N LEU A 45 -0.10 -11.50 -5.23
CA LEU A 45 -0.96 -11.89 -4.12
C LEU A 45 -0.49 -11.17 -2.87
N GLN A 46 -1.44 -10.56 -2.17
CA GLN A 46 -1.18 -9.88 -0.91
C GLN A 46 -2.02 -10.54 0.16
N LYS A 47 -1.38 -10.97 1.26
CA LYS A 47 -2.08 -11.40 2.46
C LYS A 47 -2.02 -10.24 3.44
N LEU A 48 -3.16 -9.60 3.64
CA LEU A 48 -3.32 -8.49 4.58
C LEU A 48 -3.86 -9.05 5.89
N GLN A 49 -3.11 -8.90 6.96
CA GLN A 49 -3.58 -9.17 8.32
C GLN A 49 -3.82 -7.82 8.98
N ILE A 50 -5.03 -7.30 8.81
CA ILE A 50 -5.42 -6.05 9.45
C ILE A 50 -5.70 -6.37 10.91
N LYS A 51 -4.82 -5.88 11.78
CA LYS A 51 -5.03 -5.94 13.22
C LYS A 51 -6.13 -4.93 13.57
N LEU A 52 -7.25 -5.44 14.11
CA LEU A 52 -8.49 -4.67 14.32
C LEU A 52 -8.32 -3.50 15.32
N ASP A 53 -7.28 -3.54 16.15
CA ASP A 53 -6.85 -2.47 17.07
C ASP A 53 -6.44 -1.18 16.35
N LEU A 54 -5.97 -1.24 15.09
CA LEU A 54 -5.68 -0.04 14.28
C LEU A 54 -6.94 0.66 13.74
N LEU A 55 -8.05 -0.07 13.61
CA LEU A 55 -9.35 0.49 13.18
C LEU A 55 -10.14 1.10 14.34
N MET A 56 -9.68 0.90 15.57
CA MET A 56 -10.29 1.40 16.80
C MET A 56 -9.40 2.41 17.54
N GLN A 57 -8.44 3.03 16.86
CA GLN A 57 -7.82 4.23 17.44
C GLN A 57 -8.91 5.30 17.54
N PRO A 58 -9.24 5.78 18.76
CA PRO A 58 -10.24 6.83 18.88
C PRO A 58 -9.76 7.99 18.04
N PHE A 59 -10.62 8.40 17.12
CA PHE A 59 -10.62 9.72 16.51
C PHE A 59 -10.64 10.72 17.66
N LEU A 60 -9.46 11.07 18.19
CA LEU A 60 -9.26 12.17 19.11
C LEU A 60 -9.39 13.44 18.28
N VAL A 61 -10.64 13.79 18.02
CA VAL A 61 -11.04 15.15 17.66
C VAL A 61 -11.43 15.83 18.96
N ASN A 62 -10.65 16.87 19.29
CA ASN A 62 -11.12 17.99 20.10
C ASN A 62 -12.32 18.67 19.43
#